data_AF-A0A926FLN0-F1
#
_entry.id   AF-A0A926FLN0-F1
#
_cell.length_a   1.000
_cell.length_b   1.000
_cell.length_c   1.000
_cell.angle_alpha   90.00
_cell.angle_beta   90.00
_cell.angle_gamma   90.00
#
_symmetry.space_group_name_H-M   'P 1'
#
loop_
_entity.id
_entity.type
_entity.pdbx_description
1 polymer ?
#
loop_
_entity_poly.entity_id
_entity_poly.type
_entity_poly.pdbx_seq_one_letter_code
_entity_poly.pdbx_strand_id
1 'polypeptide(L)'
;ALDEAIARAGGTRVRILLETAAGQGTCVGHRFEHIRDILGSSRETRRLAVCLDTCHVHAAGYDLVSRQGYEETIASFDQTIGLTRLRAIHVNDSKKPRGSRVDRHEHIGQGAIGEAGFRNLMRDPRLAGIPKFLETPKDESLDWDRVNLATLRRLAGGDSRSGRRSAGSPSPGRSPGRSRSRP
;
A
#
# COMPACT_ATOMS: atom_id res chain seq x y z
N ALA A 1 -5.39 1.71 27.85
CA ALA A 1 -4.16 2.14 27.14
C ALA A 1 -4.47 3.05 25.95
N LEU A 2 -5.11 2.59 24.86
CA LEU A 2 -5.38 3.45 23.68
C LEU A 2 -6.23 4.70 24.01
N ASP A 3 -7.38 4.51 24.67
CA ASP A 3 -8.25 5.62 25.09
C ASP A 3 -7.50 6.62 26.01
N GLU A 4 -6.64 6.11 26.89
CA GLU A 4 -5.84 6.94 27.78
C GLU A 4 -4.79 7.74 27.01
N ALA A 5 -4.08 7.12 26.06
CA ALA A 5 -3.11 7.80 25.20
C ALA A 5 -3.80 8.90 24.37
N ILE A 6 -4.97 8.62 23.83
CA ILE A 6 -5.79 9.58 23.08
C ILE A 6 -6.22 10.75 23.97
N ALA A 7 -6.70 10.46 25.19
CA ALA A 7 -7.10 11.48 26.14
C ALA A 7 -5.92 12.39 26.54
N ARG A 8 -4.75 11.80 26.85
CA ARG A 8 -3.52 12.54 27.19
C ARG A 8 -3.02 13.38 26.02
N ALA A 9 -3.19 12.93 24.78
CA ALA A 9 -2.82 13.68 23.59
C ALA A 9 -3.76 14.87 23.29
N GLY A 10 -4.85 15.05 24.04
CA GLY A 10 -5.77 16.19 23.92
C GLY A 10 -6.40 16.35 22.53
N GLY A 11 -6.67 17.60 22.13
CA GLY A 11 -7.39 18.00 20.91
C GLY A 11 -6.66 17.76 19.57
N THR A 12 -5.66 16.87 19.54
CA THR A 12 -4.94 16.52 18.31
C THR A 12 -5.85 15.82 17.30
N ARG A 13 -5.58 16.03 16.00
CA ARG A 13 -6.30 15.36 14.90
C ARG A 13 -5.68 14.02 14.49
N VAL A 14 -4.69 13.54 15.25
CA VAL A 14 -3.94 12.32 14.97
C VAL A 14 -4.82 11.10 15.21
N ARG A 15 -4.74 10.13 14.29
CA ARG A 15 -5.34 8.80 14.42
C ARG A 15 -4.27 7.77 14.75
N ILE A 16 -4.63 6.79 15.56
CA ILE A 16 -3.82 5.58 15.77
C ILE A 16 -4.31 4.54 14.77
N LEU A 17 -3.38 3.93 14.05
CA LEU A 17 -3.67 2.83 13.13
C LEU A 17 -3.25 1.54 13.83
N LEU A 18 -4.20 0.64 14.05
CA LEU A 18 -3.91 -0.71 14.50
C LEU A 18 -3.44 -1.52 13.29
N GLU A 19 -2.22 -2.03 13.36
CA GLU A 19 -1.67 -2.85 12.29
C GLU A 19 -2.06 -4.32 12.47
N THR A 20 -2.37 -5.00 11.37
CA THR A 20 -2.47 -6.47 11.36
C THR A 20 -1.11 -7.09 11.65
N ALA A 21 -1.05 -8.16 12.43
CA ALA A 21 0.20 -8.81 12.81
C ALA A 21 0.34 -10.24 12.25
N ALA A 22 1.56 -10.76 12.09
CA ALA A 22 1.78 -12.15 11.68
C ALA A 22 1.31 -13.19 12.72
N GLY A 23 1.16 -12.77 13.98
CA GLY A 23 0.77 -13.65 15.08
C GLY A 23 1.92 -14.47 15.64
N GLN A 24 3.15 -13.98 15.55
CA GLN A 24 4.30 -14.63 16.16
C GLN A 24 4.17 -14.67 17.69
N GLY A 25 4.43 -15.84 18.29
CA GLY A 25 4.28 -16.04 19.73
C GLY A 25 2.87 -15.69 20.23
N THR A 26 2.78 -14.77 21.18
CA THR A 26 1.53 -14.30 21.81
C THR A 26 0.96 -13.03 21.18
N CYS A 27 1.46 -12.60 20.02
CA CYS A 27 1.03 -11.36 19.37
C CYS A 27 -0.45 -11.38 18.95
N VAL A 28 -1.20 -10.37 19.41
CA VAL A 28 -2.61 -10.10 19.06
C VAL A 28 -2.66 -9.30 17.75
N GLY A 29 -3.74 -9.46 16.98
CA GLY A 29 -3.93 -8.72 15.71
C GLY A 29 -3.71 -9.54 14.44
N HIS A 30 -3.43 -10.84 14.57
CA HIS A 30 -3.29 -11.77 13.44
C HIS A 30 -4.61 -12.30 12.87
N ARG A 31 -5.73 -11.98 13.51
CA ARG A 31 -7.07 -12.24 12.99
C ARG A 31 -7.79 -10.90 12.92
N PHE A 32 -8.56 -10.67 11.88
CA PHE A 32 -9.32 -9.43 11.74
C PHE A 32 -10.28 -9.20 12.92
N GLU A 33 -10.80 -10.27 13.52
CA GLU A 33 -11.66 -10.22 14.70
C GLU A 33 -10.93 -9.61 15.91
N HIS A 34 -9.63 -9.88 16.09
CA HIS A 34 -8.86 -9.25 17.16
C HIS A 34 -8.86 -7.72 17.03
N ILE A 35 -8.66 -7.23 15.80
CA ILE A 35 -8.64 -5.80 15.53
C ILE A 35 -10.03 -5.20 15.71
N ARG A 36 -11.08 -5.87 15.19
CA ARG A 36 -12.47 -5.48 15.42
C ARG A 36 -12.78 -5.36 16.92
N ASP A 37 -12.39 -6.34 17.72
CA ASP A 37 -12.69 -6.38 19.15
C ASP A 37 -11.96 -5.24 19.90
N ILE A 38 -10.72 -4.93 19.52
CA ILE A 38 -9.99 -3.76 20.06
C ILE A 38 -10.69 -2.45 19.66
N LEU A 39 -11.07 -2.31 18.39
CA LEU A 39 -11.77 -1.12 17.89
C LEU A 39 -13.12 -0.93 18.59
N GLY A 40 -13.88 -2.00 18.79
CA GLY A 40 -15.19 -2.00 19.45
C GLY A 40 -15.13 -1.74 20.95
N SER A 41 -14.00 -2.05 21.60
CA SER A 41 -13.80 -1.81 23.03
C SER A 41 -13.36 -0.38 23.37
N SER A 42 -13.00 0.42 22.37
CA SER A 42 -12.53 1.80 22.55
C SER A 42 -13.69 2.79 22.54
N ARG A 43 -13.63 3.80 23.41
CA ARG A 43 -14.56 4.96 23.36
C ARG A 43 -14.20 5.95 22.25
N GLU A 44 -12.99 5.88 21.72
CA GLU A 44 -12.41 6.85 20.78
C GLU A 44 -12.41 6.33 19.33
N THR A 45 -13.48 5.64 18.93
CA THR A 45 -13.56 4.88 17.67
C THR A 45 -13.30 5.69 16.39
N ARG A 46 -13.49 7.02 16.42
CA ARG A 46 -13.21 7.93 15.28
C ARG A 46 -11.73 8.26 15.11
N ARG A 47 -10.95 8.06 16.17
CA ARG A 47 -9.49 8.27 16.22
C ARG A 47 -8.70 6.99 16.07
N LEU A 48 -9.38 5.85 15.91
CA LEU A 48 -8.78 4.57 15.59
C LEU A 48 -9.10 4.16 14.14
N ALA A 49 -8.09 3.66 13.46
CA ALA A 49 -8.16 3.14 12.09
C ALA A 49 -7.25 1.90 11.97
N VAL A 50 -7.09 1.36 10.76
CA VAL A 50 -6.31 0.14 10.54
C VAL A 50 -5.23 0.36 9.48
N CYS A 51 -4.06 -0.22 9.73
CA CYS A 51 -3.03 -0.49 8.72
C CYS A 51 -3.05 -1.98 8.39
N LEU A 52 -3.08 -2.34 7.12
CA LEU A 52 -2.96 -3.73 6.67
C LEU A 52 -1.52 -3.97 6.22
N ASP A 53 -0.84 -4.94 6.80
CA ASP A 53 0.47 -5.39 6.33
C ASP A 53 0.32 -6.69 5.54
N THR A 54 0.81 -6.70 4.29
CA THR A 54 0.67 -7.85 3.40
C THR A 54 1.47 -9.07 3.84
N CYS A 55 2.67 -8.89 4.39
CA CYS A 55 3.48 -9.98 4.93
C CYS A 55 2.78 -10.60 6.14
N HIS A 56 2.30 -9.76 7.05
CA HIS A 56 1.60 -10.19 8.26
C HIS A 56 0.33 -10.96 7.95
N VAL A 57 -0.53 -10.42 7.09
CA VAL A 57 -1.79 -11.07 6.70
C VAL A 57 -1.51 -12.40 6.00
N HIS A 58 -0.51 -12.48 5.12
CA HIS A 58 -0.09 -13.74 4.51
C HIS A 58 0.44 -14.75 5.54
N ALA A 59 1.35 -14.31 6.42
CA ALA A 59 1.92 -15.15 7.47
C ALA A 59 0.86 -15.63 8.48
N ALA A 60 -0.19 -14.84 8.72
CA ALA A 60 -1.32 -15.19 9.57
C ALA A 60 -2.27 -16.22 8.96
N GLY A 61 -2.17 -16.51 7.65
CA GLY A 61 -2.91 -17.58 6.98
C GLY A 61 -3.83 -17.12 5.85
N TYR A 62 -3.98 -15.82 5.63
CA TYR A 62 -4.82 -15.29 4.57
C TYR A 62 -4.12 -15.41 3.21
N ASP A 63 -4.89 -15.72 2.16
CA ASP A 63 -4.35 -15.87 0.82
C ASP A 63 -4.34 -14.55 0.06
N LEU A 64 -3.15 -14.03 -0.23
CA LEU A 64 -2.99 -12.86 -1.09
C LEU A 64 -2.51 -13.23 -2.50
N VAL A 65 -2.14 -14.50 -2.73
CA VAL A 65 -1.45 -14.96 -3.95
C VAL A 65 -2.45 -15.24 -5.05
N SER A 66 -3.43 -16.10 -4.76
CA SER A 66 -4.45 -16.47 -5.74
C SER A 66 -5.48 -15.36 -5.89
N ARG A 67 -6.07 -15.21 -7.09
CA ARG A 67 -7.09 -14.19 -7.34
C ARG A 67 -8.33 -14.41 -6.45
N GLN A 68 -8.76 -15.66 -6.30
CA GLN A 68 -9.90 -16.02 -5.45
C GLN A 68 -9.59 -15.74 -3.98
N GLY A 69 -8.47 -16.25 -3.48
CA GLY A 69 -8.07 -16.07 -2.09
C GLY A 69 -7.87 -14.60 -1.70
N TYR A 70 -7.33 -13.79 -2.62
CA TYR A 70 -7.22 -12.35 -2.43
C TYR A 70 -8.61 -11.70 -2.24
N GLU A 71 -9.58 -12.04 -3.10
CA GLU A 71 -10.94 -11.50 -2.97
C GLU A 71 -11.62 -11.95 -1.67
N GLU A 72 -11.46 -13.22 -1.28
CA GLU A 72 -11.95 -13.74 0.00
C GLU A 72 -11.32 -13.01 1.19
N THR A 73 -10.01 -12.75 1.13
CA THR A 73 -9.28 -12.02 2.18
C THR A 73 -9.77 -10.58 2.32
N ILE A 74 -9.90 -9.84 1.21
CA ILE A 74 -10.38 -8.46 1.25
C ILE A 74 -11.85 -8.39 1.66
N ALA A 75 -12.69 -9.35 1.20
CA ALA A 75 -14.08 -9.44 1.63
C ALA A 75 -14.20 -9.73 3.13
N SER A 76 -13.38 -10.64 3.67
CA SER A 76 -13.33 -10.91 5.11
C SER A 76 -12.90 -9.67 5.90
N PHE A 77 -11.89 -8.93 5.43
CA PHE A 77 -11.49 -7.67 6.06
C PHE A 77 -12.65 -6.66 6.07
N ASP A 78 -13.33 -6.48 4.94
CA ASP A 78 -14.44 -5.53 4.83
C ASP A 78 -15.63 -5.91 5.72
N GLN A 79 -15.97 -7.20 5.77
CA GLN A 79 -17.05 -7.70 6.62
C GLN A 79 -16.73 -7.55 8.13
N THR A 80 -15.49 -7.81 8.53
CA THR A 80 -15.11 -7.85 9.95
C THR A 80 -14.72 -6.47 10.50
N ILE A 81 -14.02 -5.65 9.72
CA ILE A 81 -13.47 -4.34 10.15
C ILE A 81 -14.09 -3.19 9.35
N GLY A 82 -14.29 -3.39 8.05
CA GLY A 82 -14.72 -2.36 7.10
C GLY A 82 -13.55 -1.65 6.42
N LEU A 83 -13.54 -1.63 5.08
CA LEU A 83 -12.58 -0.90 4.26
C LEU A 83 -12.61 0.60 4.54
N THR A 84 -13.74 1.13 5.01
CA THR A 84 -13.87 2.51 5.47
C THR A 84 -12.97 2.85 6.65
N ARG A 85 -12.39 1.87 7.35
CA ARG A 85 -11.39 2.07 8.42
C ARG A 85 -9.95 1.85 7.98
N LEU A 86 -9.70 1.30 6.79
CA LEU A 86 -8.36 1.12 6.26
C LEU A 86 -7.76 2.49 5.89
N ARG A 87 -6.57 2.80 6.40
CA ARG A 87 -5.93 4.11 6.17
C ARG A 87 -4.50 4.01 5.64
N ALA A 88 -3.88 2.84 5.74
CA ALA A 88 -2.56 2.57 5.21
C ALA A 88 -2.43 1.08 4.87
N ILE A 89 -1.53 0.78 3.94
CA ILE A 89 -1.11 -0.59 3.65
C ILE A 89 0.40 -0.63 3.70
N HIS A 90 0.97 -1.52 4.51
CA HIS A 90 2.36 -1.88 4.40
C HIS A 90 2.49 -2.98 3.34
N VAL A 91 3.31 -2.72 2.32
CA VAL A 91 3.46 -3.57 1.14
C VAL A 91 4.79 -4.30 1.23
N ASN A 92 4.77 -5.41 1.94
CA ASN A 92 5.93 -6.26 2.23
C ASN A 92 5.67 -7.65 1.66
N ASP A 93 6.62 -8.18 0.86
CA ASP A 93 6.57 -9.60 0.49
C ASP A 93 6.98 -10.44 1.71
N SER A 94 6.72 -11.74 1.70
CA SER A 94 7.02 -12.63 2.82
C SER A 94 8.12 -13.61 2.44
N LYS A 95 9.20 -13.69 3.24
CA LYS A 95 10.19 -14.78 3.13
C LYS A 95 9.63 -16.13 3.52
N LYS A 96 8.48 -16.16 4.20
CA LYS A 96 7.91 -17.36 4.83
C LYS A 96 6.59 -17.75 4.18
N PRO A 97 6.26 -19.06 4.13
CA PRO A 97 5.00 -19.52 3.58
C PRO A 97 3.78 -18.97 4.33
N ARG A 98 2.63 -19.00 3.64
CA ARG A 98 1.32 -18.66 4.20
C ARG A 98 1.03 -19.47 5.47
N GLY A 99 0.52 -18.81 6.51
CA GLY A 99 0.18 -19.47 7.77
C GLY A 99 1.38 -19.85 8.65
N SER A 100 2.60 -19.42 8.29
CA SER A 100 3.81 -19.70 9.09
C SER A 100 3.83 -18.98 10.44
N ARG A 101 3.07 -17.90 10.62
CA ARG A 101 3.09 -17.02 11.79
C ARG A 101 4.48 -16.44 12.12
N VAL A 102 5.32 -16.29 11.10
CA VAL A 102 6.67 -15.73 11.23
C VAL A 102 6.76 -14.44 10.43
N ASP A 103 7.10 -13.35 11.11
CA ASP A 103 7.30 -12.05 10.50
C ASP A 103 8.72 -11.93 9.93
N ARG A 104 8.84 -12.09 8.61
CA ARG A 104 10.08 -11.89 7.86
C ARG A 104 9.78 -11.30 6.48
N HIS A 105 9.93 -9.98 6.37
CA HIS A 105 9.73 -9.25 5.13
C HIS A 105 10.74 -9.62 4.03
N GLU A 106 10.29 -9.54 2.79
CA GLU A 106 11.07 -9.73 1.57
C GLU A 106 10.79 -8.62 0.54
N HIS A 107 11.73 -8.42 -0.39
CA HIS A 107 11.55 -7.54 -1.54
C HIS A 107 10.38 -7.98 -2.43
N ILE A 108 9.75 -7.02 -3.10
CA ILE A 108 8.50 -7.22 -3.84
C ILE A 108 8.72 -8.21 -4.99
N GLY A 109 7.99 -9.33 -4.96
CA GLY A 109 8.06 -10.37 -5.97
C GLY A 109 9.14 -11.43 -5.71
N GLN A 110 9.94 -11.27 -4.66
CA GLN A 110 11.02 -12.20 -4.31
C GLN A 110 10.62 -13.18 -3.19
N GLY A 111 9.40 -13.06 -2.64
CA GLY A 111 8.89 -13.90 -1.57
C GLY A 111 7.72 -14.78 -1.97
N ALA A 112 7.07 -15.32 -0.95
CA ALA A 112 5.94 -16.25 -1.06
C ALA A 112 4.62 -15.59 -1.50
N ILE A 113 4.50 -14.25 -1.41
CA ILE A 113 3.35 -13.53 -1.97
C ILE A 113 3.54 -13.36 -3.48
N GLY A 114 4.75 -12.97 -3.87
CA GLY A 114 5.17 -12.88 -5.26
C GLY A 114 4.45 -11.80 -6.08
N GLU A 115 4.86 -11.64 -7.34
CA GLU A 115 4.29 -10.62 -8.22
C GLU A 115 2.79 -10.77 -8.46
N ALA A 116 2.27 -12.01 -8.46
CA ALA A 116 0.86 -12.28 -8.67
C ALA A 116 -0.01 -11.65 -7.57
N GLY A 117 0.39 -11.81 -6.30
CA GLY A 117 -0.34 -11.22 -5.19
C GLY A 117 -0.29 -9.70 -5.19
N PHE A 118 0.88 -9.12 -5.45
CA PHE A 118 0.99 -7.66 -5.58
C PHE A 118 0.26 -7.12 -6.80
N ARG A 119 0.12 -7.89 -7.89
CA ARG A 119 -0.74 -7.50 -9.02
C ARG A 119 -2.20 -7.43 -8.62
N ASN A 120 -2.69 -8.37 -7.80
CA ASN A 120 -4.05 -8.30 -7.26
C ASN A 120 -4.24 -7.02 -6.44
N LEU A 121 -3.33 -6.75 -5.49
CA LEU A 121 -3.39 -5.57 -4.63
C LEU A 121 -3.31 -4.25 -5.42
N MET A 122 -2.32 -4.12 -6.31
CA MET A 122 -2.05 -2.87 -7.01
C MET A 122 -3.11 -2.53 -8.07
N ARG A 123 -3.93 -3.49 -8.47
CA ARG A 123 -5.03 -3.30 -9.44
C ARG A 123 -6.41 -3.28 -8.78
N ASP A 124 -6.49 -3.35 -7.46
CA ASP A 124 -7.76 -3.31 -6.74
C ASP A 124 -8.30 -1.87 -6.66
N PRO A 125 -9.41 -1.54 -7.35
CA PRO A 125 -9.96 -0.19 -7.34
C PRO A 125 -10.46 0.24 -5.95
N ARG A 126 -10.84 -0.71 -5.08
CA ARG A 126 -11.27 -0.42 -3.70
C ARG A 126 -10.14 0.19 -2.87
N LEU A 127 -8.89 -0.14 -3.23
CA LEU A 127 -7.69 0.21 -2.47
C LEU A 127 -6.82 1.27 -3.17
N ALA A 128 -7.23 1.76 -4.35
CA ALA A 128 -6.43 2.66 -5.18
C ALA A 128 -5.99 3.93 -4.43
N GLY A 129 -6.90 4.54 -3.65
CA GLY A 129 -6.64 5.77 -2.88
C GLY A 129 -5.94 5.58 -1.54
N ILE A 130 -5.67 4.34 -1.11
CA ILE A 130 -5.04 4.08 0.18
C ILE A 130 -3.52 4.19 0.04
N PRO A 131 -2.81 4.96 0.90
CA PRO A 131 -1.36 5.07 0.84
C PRO A 131 -0.69 3.72 1.17
N LYS A 132 0.41 3.44 0.46
CA LYS A 132 1.14 2.16 0.51
C LYS A 132 2.60 2.43 0.88
N PHE A 133 3.12 1.76 1.90
CA PHE A 133 4.45 1.99 2.49
C PHE A 133 5.32 0.74 2.38
N LEU A 134 6.60 0.91 2.02
CA LEU A 134 7.58 -0.18 1.90
C LEU A 134 8.40 -0.29 3.18
N GLU A 135 8.43 -1.47 3.78
CA GLU A 135 9.26 -1.83 4.94
C GLU A 135 10.10 -3.08 4.64
N THR A 136 10.41 -3.28 3.36
CA THR A 136 11.27 -4.36 2.88
C THR A 136 12.69 -4.22 3.44
N PRO A 137 13.48 -5.32 3.50
CA PRO A 137 14.86 -5.27 3.99
C PRO A 137 15.67 -4.13 3.36
N LYS A 138 16.54 -3.51 4.16
CA LYS A 138 17.42 -2.42 3.72
C LYS A 138 18.85 -2.92 3.67
N ASP A 139 19.58 -2.46 2.68
CA ASP A 139 21.04 -2.55 2.61
C ASP A 139 21.64 -1.13 2.60
N GLU A 140 22.97 -1.06 2.61
CA GLU A 140 23.70 0.22 2.63
C GLU A 140 23.45 1.08 1.38
N SER A 141 23.07 0.47 0.26
CA SER A 141 22.83 1.18 -1.01
C SER A 141 21.48 1.90 -1.05
N LEU A 142 20.49 1.40 -0.29
CA LEU A 142 19.08 1.83 -0.34
C LEU A 142 18.43 1.73 -1.74
N ASP A 143 19.07 1.05 -2.70
CA ASP A 143 18.56 0.97 -4.08
C ASP A 143 17.30 0.10 -4.18
N TRP A 144 17.11 -0.83 -3.25
CA TRP A 144 15.95 -1.71 -3.24
C TRP A 144 14.61 -0.98 -3.11
N ASP A 145 14.57 0.19 -2.47
CA ASP A 145 13.32 0.96 -2.40
C ASP A 145 12.90 1.45 -3.78
N ARG A 146 13.87 1.86 -4.60
CA ARG A 146 13.62 2.26 -5.99
C ARG A 146 13.16 1.07 -6.83
N VAL A 147 13.81 -0.08 -6.66
CA VAL A 147 13.45 -1.32 -7.37
C VAL A 147 12.05 -1.79 -6.99
N ASN A 148 11.75 -1.86 -5.70
CA ASN A 148 10.44 -2.27 -5.19
C ASN A 148 9.33 -1.32 -5.65
N LEU A 149 9.56 0.00 -5.58
CA LEU A 149 8.61 1.00 -6.06
C LEU A 149 8.37 0.90 -7.57
N ALA A 150 9.43 0.71 -8.37
CA ALA A 150 9.31 0.50 -9.81
C ALA A 150 8.52 -0.77 -10.14
N THR A 151 8.79 -1.87 -9.43
CA THR A 151 8.06 -3.13 -9.55
C THR A 151 6.57 -2.94 -9.26
N LEU A 152 6.20 -2.31 -8.13
CA LEU A 152 4.80 -2.05 -7.80
C LEU A 152 4.08 -1.19 -8.84
N ARG A 153 4.76 -0.16 -9.38
CA ARG A 153 4.20 0.69 -10.47
C ARG A 153 3.94 -0.11 -11.75
N ARG A 154 4.89 -0.95 -12.17
CA ARG A 154 4.71 -1.87 -13.29
C ARG A 154 3.53 -2.82 -13.06
N LEU A 155 3.42 -3.39 -11.86
CA LEU A 155 2.32 -4.30 -11.49
C LEU A 155 0.95 -3.62 -11.51
N ALA A 156 0.89 -2.33 -11.13
CA ALA A 156 -0.31 -1.49 -11.24
C ALA A 156 -0.74 -1.23 -12.71
N GLY A 157 0.09 -1.59 -13.70
CA GLY A 157 -0.14 -1.29 -15.11
C GLY A 157 0.53 0.00 -15.60
N GLY A 158 1.30 0.66 -14.73
CA GLY A 158 2.15 1.79 -15.10
C GLY A 158 3.46 1.30 -15.72
N ASP A 159 3.42 0.88 -16.98
CA ASP A 159 4.42 1.27 -18.00
C ASP A 159 4.08 0.71 -19.38
N SER A 160 3.41 1.54 -20.18
CA SER A 160 3.72 1.71 -21.60
C SER A 160 3.18 3.07 -22.06
N ARG A 161 4.09 4.05 -22.26
CA ARG A 161 3.93 5.35 -22.96
C ARG A 161 3.61 6.63 -22.14
N SER A 162 4.49 7.07 -21.25
CA SER A 162 4.50 8.47 -20.77
C SER A 162 5.82 9.23 -21.08
N GLY A 163 6.51 8.86 -22.17
CA GLY A 163 7.78 9.48 -22.59
C GLY A 163 7.85 10.08 -24.00
N ARG A 164 6.84 9.89 -24.87
CA ARG A 164 6.79 10.60 -26.16
C ARG A 164 6.03 11.91 -26.00
N ARG A 165 6.74 12.94 -25.56
CA ARG A 165 6.39 14.31 -25.97
C ARG A 165 6.49 14.33 -27.49
N SER A 166 5.36 14.49 -28.17
CA SER A 166 5.35 14.84 -29.59
C SER A 166 6.19 16.11 -29.73
N ALA A 167 7.30 16.02 -30.46
CA ALA A 167 7.98 17.20 -30.95
C ALA A 167 6.96 17.92 -31.84
N GLY A 168 6.45 19.05 -31.35
CA GLY A 168 5.63 19.95 -32.15
C GLY A 168 6.43 20.41 -33.35
N SER A 169 5.87 20.22 -34.54
CA SER A 169 6.42 20.77 -35.79
C SER A 169 6.63 22.28 -35.64
N PRO A 170 7.77 22.85 -36.09
CA PRO A 170 7.96 24.29 -36.04
C PRO A 170 7.10 24.97 -37.10
N SER A 171 6.30 25.95 -36.68
CA SER A 171 5.58 26.87 -37.57
C SER A 171 6.57 27.66 -38.43
N PRO A 172 6.31 27.87 -39.74
CA PRO A 172 7.19 28.66 -40.58
C PRO A 172 7.10 30.14 -40.24
N GLY A 173 8.27 30.77 -40.13
CA GLY A 173 8.46 32.15 -39.69
C GLY A 173 7.81 33.19 -40.59
N ARG A 174 7.39 34.30 -39.95
CA ARG A 174 7.07 35.55 -40.62
C ARG A 174 8.37 36.24 -41.06
N SER A 175 8.49 36.50 -42.36
CA SER A 175 9.56 37.33 -42.94
C SER A 175 9.44 38.80 -42.49
N PRO A 176 10.57 39.51 -42.24
CA PRO A 176 10.55 40.93 -41.95
C PRO A 176 10.46 41.75 -43.24
N GLY A 177 9.79 42.91 -43.13
CA GLY A 177 9.47 43.81 -44.23
C GLY A 177 10.70 44.38 -44.94
N ARG A 178 10.55 44.62 -46.24
CA ARG A 178 11.44 45.47 -47.03
C ARG A 178 10.92 46.90 -46.98
N SER A 179 11.77 47.79 -46.48
CA SER A 179 11.60 49.24 -46.53
C SER A 179 12.24 49.84 -47.78
N ARG A 180 11.67 50.97 -48.21
CA ARG A 180 12.24 52.04 -49.07
C ARG A 180 12.17 51.75 -50.58
N SER A 181 11.85 52.69 -51.44
CA SER A 181 12.17 54.13 -51.42
C SER A 181 11.24 54.96 -52.32
N ARG A 182 10.93 56.19 -51.87
CA ARG A 182 10.54 57.38 -52.67
C ARG A 182 11.59 57.67 -53.78
N PRO A 183 11.24 58.40 -54.86
CA PRO A 183 10.99 59.85 -54.80
C PRO A 183 9.51 60.24 -54.79
#